data_AF-A0A8S3Z4G6-F1
#
_entry.id   AF-A0A8S3Z4G6-F1
#
_cell.length_a   1.000
_cell.length_b   1.000
_cell.length_c   1.000
_cell.angle_alpha   90.00
_cell.angle_beta   90.00
_cell.angle_gamma   90.00
#
_symmetry.space_group_name_H-M   'P 1'
#
loop_
_entity.id
_entity.type
_entity.pdbx_description
1 polymer ?
#
loop_
_entity_poly.entity_id
_entity_poly.type
_entity_poly.pdbx_seq_one_letter_code
_entity_poly.pdbx_strand_id
1 'polypeptide(L)'
;KQDLRELKMLQKQENKQITDLLYKNQNILEAKEKKFEADRLALKKTFEQDLDALNKQHKMLIEKAEQAQQADMKNAARKLKAEQEKELKLFREKQKQEMKLLKQELDLLPRDNKKDIAQKIRETKQIEMEEKERVFIVNQMEKMEKLMRQLADQHRQKIAMLESQCLQQKQQLLRSRETSVWEMEKSQLHERHQLLKTQLKDLFFVKRHQMLTRHQKEMENLKRFNQTKEEEMLNRHSMEKRRLPKILKSEAKTRAQMFKQSLRLSNIGTPEDDKTKIKNFEESEKTRMKTEQLRQEEKHRRQLKALRDKNEATVKELEQLQAEKRKMLMEQETQKIKELDDQFASDMNKWKAMLIPRKQALEDQFQREIEEQQSFYADVIPKEGALPAFPSIRSSTVQSKSKGSLINSRHSTVI
;
A
#
# COMPACT_ATOMS: atom_id res chain seq x y z
N LYS A 1 -5.88 43.12 -30.28
CA LYS A 1 -7.23 42.81 -29.70
C LYS A 1 -7.66 41.37 -29.98
N GLN A 2 -7.42 40.84 -31.18
CA GLN A 2 -7.72 39.44 -31.53
C GLN A 2 -6.86 38.44 -30.74
N ASP A 3 -5.53 38.63 -30.71
CA ASP A 3 -4.61 37.71 -30.00
C ASP A 3 -4.95 37.56 -28.50
N LEU A 4 -5.38 38.65 -27.86
CA LEU A 4 -5.79 38.63 -26.45
C LEU A 4 -7.09 37.81 -26.23
N ARG A 5 -8.01 37.82 -27.20
CA ARG A 5 -9.22 36.99 -27.13
C ARG A 5 -8.88 35.51 -27.31
N GLU A 6 -7.98 35.20 -28.25
CA GLU A 6 -7.49 33.84 -28.48
C GLU A 6 -6.82 33.27 -27.21
N LEU A 7 -5.96 34.05 -26.54
CA LEU A 7 -5.34 33.64 -25.27
C LEU A 7 -6.36 33.40 -24.15
N LYS A 8 -7.38 34.25 -24.02
CA LYS A 8 -8.44 34.07 -23.01
C LYS A 8 -9.25 32.79 -23.26
N MET A 9 -9.56 32.49 -24.51
CA MET A 9 -10.28 31.26 -24.87
C MET A 9 -9.44 30.02 -24.60
N LEU A 10 -8.14 30.08 -24.90
CA LEU A 10 -7.21 29.01 -24.60
C LEU A 10 -7.15 28.75 -23.08
N GLN A 11 -6.96 29.78 -22.27
CA GLN A 11 -6.95 29.66 -20.80
C GLN A 11 -8.24 29.04 -20.24
N LYS A 12 -9.40 29.40 -20.81
CA LYS A 12 -10.69 28.80 -20.41
C LYS A 12 -10.74 27.30 -20.72
N GLN A 13 -10.22 26.89 -21.87
CA GLN A 13 -10.13 25.48 -22.25
C GLN A 13 -9.15 24.71 -21.37
N GLU A 14 -7.99 25.31 -21.06
CA GLU A 14 -6.98 24.72 -20.17
C GLU A 14 -7.55 24.45 -18.78
N ASN A 15 -8.24 25.44 -18.20
CA ASN A 15 -8.88 25.30 -16.89
C ASN A 15 -9.93 24.19 -16.92
N LYS A 16 -10.77 24.13 -17.97
CA LYS A 16 -11.77 23.07 -18.11
C LYS A 16 -11.13 21.68 -18.13
N GLN A 17 -10.07 21.48 -18.93
CA GLN A 17 -9.36 20.19 -19.00
C GLN A 17 -8.80 19.76 -17.64
N ILE A 18 -8.23 20.69 -16.87
CA ILE A 18 -7.72 20.40 -15.53
C ILE A 18 -8.87 20.03 -14.58
N THR A 19 -9.96 20.79 -14.58
CA THR A 19 -11.13 20.49 -13.73
C THR A 19 -11.72 19.12 -14.06
N ASP A 20 -11.91 18.80 -15.35
CA ASP A 20 -12.46 17.53 -15.79
C ASP A 20 -11.53 16.36 -15.39
N LEU A 21 -10.21 16.54 -15.51
CA LEU A 21 -9.22 15.54 -15.09
C LEU A 21 -9.25 15.33 -13.57
N LEU A 22 -9.28 16.40 -12.77
CA LEU A 22 -9.34 16.31 -11.31
C LEU A 22 -10.61 15.60 -10.85
N TYR A 23 -11.76 15.92 -11.46
CA TYR A 23 -13.03 15.24 -11.19
C TYR A 23 -12.96 13.75 -11.51
N LYS A 24 -12.39 13.38 -12.67
CA LYS A 24 -12.16 11.97 -13.04
C LYS A 24 -11.25 11.26 -12.03
N ASN A 25 -10.15 11.90 -11.63
CA ASN A 25 -9.20 11.35 -10.67
C ASN A 25 -9.86 11.11 -9.31
N GLN A 26 -10.69 12.03 -8.85
CA GLN A 26 -11.44 11.90 -7.60
C GLN A 26 -12.39 10.69 -7.66
N ASN A 27 -13.15 10.54 -8.75
CA ASN A 27 -14.07 9.40 -8.91
C ASN A 27 -13.34 8.04 -8.91
N ILE A 28 -12.19 7.96 -9.56
CA ILE A 28 -11.37 6.73 -9.58
C ILE A 28 -10.84 6.42 -8.17
N LEU A 29 -10.38 7.44 -7.44
CA LEU A 29 -9.90 7.29 -6.07
C LEU A 29 -11.02 6.78 -5.16
N GLU A 30 -12.20 7.40 -5.19
CA GLU A 30 -13.35 6.97 -4.40
C GLU A 30 -13.80 5.55 -4.74
N ALA A 31 -13.81 5.17 -6.02
CA ALA A 31 -14.14 3.81 -6.43
C ALA A 31 -13.13 2.79 -5.88
N LYS A 32 -11.84 3.15 -5.86
CA LYS A 32 -10.78 2.31 -5.29
C LYS A 32 -10.90 2.17 -3.77
N GLU A 33 -11.15 3.27 -3.05
CA GLU A 33 -11.36 3.23 -1.60
C GLU A 33 -12.59 2.39 -1.21
N LYS A 34 -13.69 2.52 -1.96
CA LYS A 34 -14.88 1.66 -1.75
C LYS A 34 -14.56 0.17 -1.96
N LYS A 35 -13.73 -0.15 -2.96
CA LYS A 35 -13.27 -1.53 -3.17
C LYS A 35 -12.42 -2.02 -1.99
N PHE A 36 -11.46 -1.22 -1.52
CA PHE A 36 -10.61 -1.58 -0.38
C PHE A 36 -11.43 -1.84 0.89
N GLU A 37 -12.45 -1.03 1.13
CA GLU A 37 -13.37 -1.24 2.25
C GLU A 37 -14.18 -2.52 2.10
N ALA A 38 -14.69 -2.80 0.89
CA ALA A 38 -15.42 -4.04 0.61
C ALA A 38 -14.54 -5.28 0.81
N ASP A 39 -13.29 -5.25 0.33
CA ASP A 39 -12.32 -6.35 0.49
C ASP A 39 -12.02 -6.58 1.98
N ARG A 40 -11.87 -5.51 2.77
CA ARG A 40 -11.68 -5.57 4.23
C ARG A 40 -12.88 -6.20 4.94
N LEU A 41 -14.09 -5.78 4.59
CA LEU A 41 -15.32 -6.31 5.16
C LEU A 41 -15.52 -7.78 4.80
N ALA A 42 -15.22 -8.16 3.56
CA ALA A 42 -15.28 -9.55 3.12
C ALA A 42 -14.31 -10.44 3.91
N LEU A 43 -13.05 -10.02 4.08
CA LEU A 43 -12.06 -10.76 4.86
C LEU A 43 -12.49 -10.91 6.32
N LYS A 44 -13.03 -9.85 6.92
CA LYS A 44 -13.57 -9.89 8.29
C LYS A 44 -14.71 -10.91 8.40
N LYS A 45 -15.66 -10.88 7.45
CA LYS A 45 -16.81 -11.78 7.42
C LYS A 45 -16.39 -13.25 7.29
N THR A 46 -15.44 -13.55 6.40
CA THR A 46 -14.90 -14.92 6.23
C THR A 46 -14.29 -15.41 7.55
N PHE A 47 -13.49 -14.58 8.20
CA PHE A 47 -12.90 -14.95 9.49
C PHE A 47 -13.94 -15.18 10.60
N GLU A 48 -14.98 -14.34 10.68
CA GLU A 48 -16.07 -14.53 11.64
C GLU A 48 -16.82 -15.84 11.40
N GLN A 49 -17.01 -16.23 10.14
CA GLN A 49 -17.61 -17.52 9.77
C GLN A 49 -16.73 -18.70 10.15
N ASP A 50 -15.42 -18.64 9.88
CA ASP A 50 -14.47 -19.69 10.25
C ASP A 50 -14.38 -19.86 11.77
N LEU A 51 -14.42 -18.75 12.52
CA LEU A 51 -14.41 -18.78 13.98
C LEU A 51 -15.70 -19.37 14.56
N ASP A 52 -16.87 -19.00 14.01
CA ASP A 52 -18.15 -19.58 14.42
C ASP A 52 -18.22 -21.09 14.10
N ALA A 53 -17.68 -21.51 12.95
CA ALA A 53 -17.57 -22.92 12.60
C ALA A 53 -16.67 -23.70 13.58
N LEU A 54 -15.51 -23.13 13.94
CA LEU A 54 -14.61 -23.72 14.93
C LEU A 54 -15.30 -23.86 16.30
N ASN A 55 -16.02 -22.82 16.75
CA ASN A 55 -16.73 -22.85 18.02
C ASN A 55 -17.84 -23.91 18.04
N LYS A 56 -18.60 -24.05 16.94
CA LYS A 56 -19.62 -25.11 16.81
C LYS A 56 -19.01 -26.49 16.83
N GLN A 57 -17.90 -26.69 16.12
CA GLN A 57 -17.18 -27.96 16.13
C GLN A 57 -16.67 -28.30 17.54
N HIS A 58 -16.07 -27.34 18.24
CA HIS A 58 -15.61 -27.53 19.61
C HIS A 58 -16.76 -27.90 20.55
N LYS A 59 -17.87 -27.16 20.51
CA LYS A 59 -19.06 -27.44 21.31
C LYS A 59 -19.58 -28.86 21.09
N MET A 60 -19.65 -29.32 19.84
CA MET A 60 -20.07 -30.69 19.50
C MET A 60 -19.11 -31.74 20.08
N LEU A 61 -17.80 -31.48 20.08
CA LEU A 61 -16.81 -32.40 20.66
C LEU A 61 -16.94 -32.50 22.18
N ILE A 62 -17.21 -31.38 22.86
CA ILE A 62 -17.45 -31.34 24.32
C ILE A 62 -18.73 -32.11 24.66
N GLU A 63 -19.85 -31.81 24.01
CA GLU A 63 -21.13 -32.51 24.23
C GLU A 63 -20.98 -34.03 24.02
N LYS A 64 -20.20 -34.45 23.02
CA LYS A 64 -19.91 -35.87 22.79
C LYS A 64 -19.08 -36.49 23.91
N ALA A 65 -18.10 -35.75 24.45
CA ALA A 65 -17.28 -36.22 25.57
C ALA A 65 -18.09 -36.33 26.87
N GLU A 66 -19.01 -35.40 27.12
CA GLU A 66 -19.95 -35.45 28.25
C GLU A 66 -20.91 -36.64 28.14
N GLN A 67 -21.49 -36.89 26.96
CA GLN A 67 -22.35 -38.05 26.72
C GLN A 67 -21.58 -39.37 26.92
N ALA A 68 -20.33 -39.45 26.46
CA ALA A 68 -19.48 -40.61 26.66
C ALA A 68 -19.21 -40.86 28.15
N GLN A 69 -18.85 -39.81 28.90
CA GLN A 69 -18.65 -39.92 30.35
C GLN A 69 -19.91 -40.41 31.06
N GLN A 70 -21.09 -39.87 30.71
CA GLN A 70 -22.34 -40.29 31.33
C GLN A 70 -22.63 -41.78 31.07
N ALA A 71 -22.31 -42.29 29.88
CA ALA A 71 -22.43 -43.70 29.55
C ALA A 71 -21.43 -44.56 30.34
N ASP A 72 -20.17 -44.12 30.44
CA ASP A 72 -19.11 -44.83 31.16
C ASP A 72 -19.41 -44.89 32.67
N MET A 73 -19.87 -43.80 33.27
CA MET A 73 -20.31 -43.74 34.67
C MET A 73 -21.46 -44.71 34.95
N LYS A 74 -22.47 -44.75 34.06
CA LYS A 74 -23.60 -45.67 34.17
C LYS A 74 -23.16 -47.13 34.05
N ASN A 75 -22.24 -47.43 33.14
CA ASN A 75 -21.71 -48.77 32.94
C ASN A 75 -20.82 -49.22 34.11
N ALA A 76 -19.97 -48.32 34.62
CA ALA A 76 -19.14 -48.56 35.78
C ALA A 76 -19.98 -48.80 37.04
N ALA A 77 -21.00 -47.97 37.30
CA ALA A 77 -21.90 -48.16 38.44
C ALA A 77 -22.65 -49.51 38.38
N ARG A 78 -23.09 -49.94 37.18
CA ARG A 78 -23.72 -51.26 36.99
C ARG A 78 -22.75 -52.41 37.25
N LYS A 79 -21.54 -52.34 36.69
CA LYS A 79 -20.49 -53.36 36.89
C LYS A 79 -20.10 -53.45 38.36
N LEU A 80 -19.86 -52.30 38.98
CA LEU A 80 -19.51 -52.20 40.39
C LEU A 80 -20.60 -52.84 41.23
N LYS A 81 -21.88 -52.46 41.09
CA LYS A 81 -22.98 -53.06 41.84
C LYS A 81 -23.03 -54.59 41.72
N ALA A 82 -22.85 -55.13 40.51
CA ALA A 82 -22.80 -56.58 40.29
C ALA A 82 -21.60 -57.26 40.98
N GLU A 83 -20.46 -56.57 41.05
CA GLU A 83 -19.28 -57.02 41.79
C GLU A 83 -19.49 -56.93 43.31
N GLN A 84 -20.10 -55.83 43.81
CA GLN A 84 -20.46 -55.65 45.21
C GLN A 84 -21.39 -56.77 45.71
N GLU A 85 -22.38 -57.16 44.91
CA GLU A 85 -23.31 -58.26 45.24
C GLU A 85 -22.59 -59.61 45.31
N LYS A 86 -21.64 -59.87 44.41
CA LYS A 86 -20.81 -61.09 44.42
C LYS A 86 -19.87 -61.11 45.63
N GLU A 87 -19.16 -60.02 45.89
CA GLU A 87 -18.27 -59.89 47.05
C GLU A 87 -19.05 -60.04 48.37
N LEU A 88 -20.23 -59.43 48.47
CA LEU A 88 -21.09 -59.55 49.66
C LEU A 88 -21.57 -60.99 49.87
N LYS A 89 -21.92 -61.71 48.79
CA LYS A 89 -22.30 -63.12 48.87
C LYS A 89 -21.15 -63.99 49.39
N LEU A 90 -19.94 -63.80 48.85
CA LEU A 90 -18.74 -64.51 49.28
C LEU A 90 -18.39 -64.19 50.74
N PHE A 91 -18.51 -62.92 51.15
CA PHE A 91 -18.28 -62.49 52.52
C PHE A 91 -19.25 -63.15 53.52
N ARG A 92 -20.55 -63.19 53.20
CA ARG A 92 -21.56 -63.86 54.02
C ARG A 92 -21.33 -65.38 54.11
N GLU A 93 -20.92 -66.00 53.00
CA GLU A 93 -20.58 -67.41 52.98
C GLU A 93 -19.36 -67.72 53.88
N LYS A 94 -18.32 -66.88 53.82
CA LYS A 94 -17.15 -66.97 54.69
C LYS A 94 -17.52 -66.79 56.17
N GLN A 95 -18.33 -65.79 56.53
CA GLN A 95 -18.81 -65.63 57.91
C GLN A 95 -19.59 -66.88 58.39
N LYS A 96 -20.45 -67.45 57.54
CA LYS A 96 -21.19 -68.66 57.87
C LYS A 96 -20.27 -69.87 58.11
N GLN A 97 -19.17 -69.97 57.37
CA GLN A 97 -18.14 -71.00 57.59
C GLN A 97 -17.37 -70.75 58.89
N GLU A 98 -16.94 -69.52 59.17
CA GLU A 98 -16.28 -69.14 60.44
C GLU A 98 -17.18 -69.45 61.65
N MET A 99 -18.47 -69.19 61.57
CA MET A 99 -19.45 -69.53 62.63
C MET A 99 -19.62 -71.04 62.85
N LYS A 100 -19.53 -71.84 61.79
CA LYS A 100 -19.56 -73.30 61.92
C LYS A 100 -18.31 -73.82 62.62
N LEU A 101 -17.14 -73.30 62.25
CA LEU A 101 -15.86 -73.66 62.88
C LEU A 101 -15.86 -73.25 64.36
N LEU A 102 -16.33 -72.05 64.68
CA LEU A 102 -16.48 -71.59 66.06
C LEU A 102 -17.38 -72.53 66.89
N LYS A 103 -18.50 -72.98 66.33
CA LYS A 103 -19.38 -73.94 67.00
C LYS A 103 -18.65 -75.27 67.30
N GLN A 104 -17.88 -75.76 66.34
CA GLN A 104 -17.08 -76.98 66.50
C GLN A 104 -15.98 -76.82 67.56
N GLU A 105 -15.32 -75.67 67.61
CA GLU A 105 -14.31 -75.33 68.63
C GLU A 105 -14.93 -75.25 70.04
N LEU A 106 -16.13 -74.67 70.16
CA LEU A 106 -16.85 -74.59 71.43
C LEU A 106 -17.29 -75.97 71.97
N ASP A 107 -17.61 -76.92 71.09
CA ASP A 107 -18.01 -78.28 71.47
C ASP A 107 -16.83 -79.06 72.09
N LEU A 108 -15.61 -78.80 71.65
CA LEU A 108 -14.36 -79.44 72.09
C LEU A 108 -13.79 -78.90 73.42
N LEU A 109 -14.44 -77.91 74.04
CA LEU A 109 -13.97 -77.31 75.29
C LEU A 109 -14.09 -78.27 76.51
N PRO A 110 -13.06 -78.33 77.39
CA PRO A 110 -13.07 -79.05 78.68
C PRO A 110 -14.27 -78.67 79.56
N ARG A 111 -14.73 -79.58 80.43
CA ARG A 111 -15.97 -79.39 81.23
C ARG A 111 -15.83 -78.38 82.38
N ASP A 112 -14.63 -78.09 82.84
CA ASP A 112 -14.39 -77.14 83.94
C ASP A 112 -14.48 -75.69 83.44
N ASN A 113 -15.29 -74.85 84.09
CA ASN A 113 -15.54 -73.44 83.71
C ASN A 113 -16.06 -73.23 82.26
N LYS A 114 -16.62 -74.28 81.64
CA LYS A 114 -17.04 -74.30 80.22
C LYS A 114 -18.00 -73.18 79.82
N LYS A 115 -18.90 -72.78 80.72
CA LYS A 115 -19.96 -71.79 80.42
C LYS A 115 -19.38 -70.37 80.23
N ASP A 116 -18.53 -69.92 81.14
CA ASP A 116 -17.96 -68.57 81.11
C ASP A 116 -16.88 -68.43 80.03
N ILE A 117 -16.08 -69.48 79.81
CA ILE A 117 -15.08 -69.52 78.73
C ILE A 117 -15.76 -69.51 77.35
N ALA A 118 -16.80 -70.33 77.15
CA ALA A 118 -17.55 -70.36 75.90
C ALA A 118 -18.32 -69.06 75.63
N GLN A 119 -18.78 -68.37 76.68
CA GLN A 119 -19.43 -67.06 76.55
C GLN A 119 -18.43 -65.99 76.09
N LYS A 120 -17.26 -65.92 76.74
CA LYS A 120 -16.20 -64.95 76.40
C LYS A 120 -15.63 -65.16 74.98
N ILE A 121 -15.48 -66.42 74.55
CA ILE A 121 -15.07 -66.76 73.18
C ILE A 121 -16.13 -66.33 72.16
N ARG A 122 -17.42 -66.53 72.45
CA ARG A 122 -18.53 -66.08 71.58
C ARG A 122 -18.59 -64.55 71.47
N GLU A 123 -18.47 -63.84 72.57
CA GLU A 123 -18.46 -62.36 72.58
C GLU A 123 -17.26 -61.81 71.82
N THR A 124 -16.07 -62.37 72.03
CA THR A 124 -14.85 -61.95 71.33
C THR A 124 -14.97 -62.18 69.82
N LYS A 125 -15.50 -63.35 69.41
CA LYS A 125 -15.71 -63.65 67.99
C LYS A 125 -16.83 -62.84 67.36
N GLN A 126 -17.87 -62.50 68.10
CA GLN A 126 -18.93 -61.60 67.64
C GLN A 126 -18.36 -60.21 67.33
N ILE A 127 -17.54 -59.64 68.23
CA ILE A 127 -16.86 -58.35 68.02
C ILE A 127 -15.92 -58.44 66.80
N GLU A 128 -15.15 -59.52 66.66
CA GLU A 128 -14.26 -59.72 65.50
C GLU A 128 -15.04 -59.80 64.17
N MET A 129 -16.19 -60.46 64.16
CA MET A 129 -17.05 -60.54 62.97
C MET A 129 -17.68 -59.19 62.62
N GLU A 130 -18.16 -58.44 63.61
CA GLU A 130 -18.70 -57.09 63.43
C GLU A 130 -17.64 -56.12 62.88
N GLU A 131 -16.40 -56.20 63.37
CA GLU A 131 -15.30 -55.39 62.84
C GLU A 131 -14.91 -55.82 61.41
N LYS A 132 -14.87 -57.13 61.11
CA LYS A 132 -14.68 -57.61 59.73
C LYS A 132 -15.77 -57.13 58.78
N GLU A 133 -17.03 -57.08 59.23
CA GLU A 133 -18.15 -56.56 58.45
C GLU A 133 -18.03 -55.05 58.22
N ARG A 134 -17.67 -54.31 59.27
CA ARG A 134 -17.40 -52.87 59.17
C ARG A 134 -16.30 -52.58 58.15
N VAL A 135 -15.16 -53.28 58.26
CA VAL A 135 -14.02 -53.14 57.33
C VAL A 135 -14.43 -53.52 55.90
N PHE A 136 -15.23 -54.58 55.72
CA PHE A 136 -15.73 -54.98 54.41
C PHE A 136 -16.58 -53.87 53.75
N ILE A 137 -17.49 -53.26 54.50
CA ILE A 137 -18.35 -52.17 54.00
C ILE A 137 -17.51 -50.94 53.65
N VAL A 138 -16.58 -50.55 54.52
CA VAL A 138 -15.68 -49.40 54.27
C VAL A 138 -14.84 -49.64 53.02
N ASN A 139 -14.22 -50.82 52.87
CA ASN A 139 -13.41 -51.15 51.70
C ASN A 139 -14.23 -51.14 50.40
N GLN A 140 -15.48 -51.62 50.46
CA GLN A 140 -16.41 -51.53 49.33
C GLN A 140 -16.75 -50.10 48.93
N MET A 141 -17.00 -49.22 49.92
CA MET A 141 -17.23 -47.80 49.68
C MET A 141 -15.99 -47.10 49.13
N GLU A 142 -14.81 -47.38 49.67
CA GLU A 142 -13.55 -46.80 49.22
C GLU A 142 -13.21 -47.22 47.78
N LYS A 143 -13.39 -48.50 47.44
CA LYS A 143 -13.25 -49.00 46.05
C LYS A 143 -14.19 -48.26 45.10
N MET A 144 -15.45 -48.05 45.50
CA MET A 144 -16.44 -47.30 44.72
C MET A 144 -15.99 -45.86 44.50
N GLU A 145 -15.64 -45.15 45.58
CA GLU A 145 -15.23 -43.76 45.52
C GLU A 145 -13.99 -43.60 44.64
N LYS A 146 -13.01 -44.50 44.76
CA LYS A 146 -11.80 -44.51 43.96
C LYS A 146 -12.10 -44.68 42.47
N LEU A 147 -12.96 -45.64 42.10
CA LEU A 147 -13.33 -45.86 40.69
C LEU A 147 -14.08 -44.65 40.12
N MET A 148 -15.01 -44.08 40.88
CA MET A 148 -15.80 -42.92 40.45
C MET A 148 -14.92 -41.66 40.32
N ARG A 149 -13.99 -41.44 41.24
CA ARG A 149 -12.99 -40.37 41.16
C ARG A 149 -12.10 -40.54 39.94
N GLN A 150 -11.60 -41.76 39.68
CA GLN A 150 -10.79 -42.05 38.49
C GLN A 150 -11.53 -41.74 37.17
N LEU A 151 -12.81 -42.10 37.05
CA LEU A 151 -13.61 -41.78 35.87
C LEU A 151 -13.86 -40.28 35.71
N ALA A 152 -14.08 -39.56 36.81
CA ALA A 152 -14.22 -38.11 36.81
C ALA A 152 -12.91 -37.43 36.36
N ASP A 153 -11.77 -37.89 36.87
CA ASP A 153 -10.44 -37.38 36.50
C ASP A 153 -10.14 -37.65 35.02
N GLN A 154 -10.42 -38.85 34.52
CA GLN A 154 -10.26 -39.19 33.10
C GLN A 154 -11.09 -38.29 32.18
N HIS A 155 -12.35 -38.04 32.54
CA HIS A 155 -13.18 -37.11 31.78
C HIS A 155 -12.62 -35.69 31.84
N ARG A 156 -12.22 -35.22 33.02
CA ARG A 156 -11.67 -33.88 33.18
C ARG A 156 -10.37 -33.71 32.37
N GLN A 157 -9.51 -34.73 32.31
CA GLN A 157 -8.33 -34.76 31.42
C GLN A 157 -8.75 -34.71 29.95
N LYS A 158 -9.81 -35.43 29.56
CA LYS A 158 -10.32 -35.41 28.19
C LYS A 158 -10.83 -34.02 27.78
N ILE A 159 -11.55 -33.33 28.67
CA ILE A 159 -12.02 -31.96 28.43
C ILE A 159 -10.83 -30.99 28.33
N ALA A 160 -9.89 -31.04 29.28
CA ALA A 160 -8.69 -30.21 29.25
C ALA A 160 -7.91 -30.33 27.92
N MET A 161 -7.79 -31.56 27.40
CA MET A 161 -7.16 -31.81 26.11
C MET A 161 -7.95 -31.23 24.93
N LEU A 162 -9.28 -31.38 24.91
CA LEU A 162 -10.14 -30.84 23.85
C LEU A 162 -10.10 -29.31 23.81
N GLU A 163 -10.17 -28.67 24.98
CA GLU A 163 -10.11 -27.22 25.08
C GLU A 163 -8.73 -26.69 24.67
N SER A 164 -7.64 -27.38 25.03
CA SER A 164 -6.28 -26.99 24.60
C SER A 164 -6.14 -27.09 23.08
N GLN A 165 -6.69 -28.14 22.47
CA GLN A 165 -6.71 -28.29 21.02
C GLN A 165 -7.52 -27.19 20.34
N CYS A 166 -8.70 -26.84 20.87
CA CYS A 166 -9.52 -25.74 20.36
C CYS A 166 -8.78 -24.40 20.44
N LEU A 167 -8.10 -24.14 21.56
CA LEU A 167 -7.31 -22.93 21.77
C LEU A 167 -6.18 -22.81 20.74
N GLN A 168 -5.46 -23.90 20.46
CA GLN A 168 -4.43 -23.94 19.41
C GLN A 168 -5.00 -23.70 18.00
N GLN A 169 -6.15 -24.32 17.68
CA GLN A 169 -6.81 -24.12 16.39
C GLN A 169 -7.29 -22.68 16.21
N LYS A 170 -7.85 -22.07 17.26
CA LYS A 170 -8.23 -20.65 17.30
C LYS A 170 -7.03 -19.75 17.04
N GLN A 171 -5.89 -20.01 17.67
CA GLN A 171 -4.67 -19.24 17.43
C GLN A 171 -4.16 -19.38 16.00
N GLN A 172 -4.21 -20.58 15.43
CA GLN A 172 -3.83 -20.78 14.03
C GLN A 172 -4.73 -19.98 13.08
N LEU A 173 -6.05 -19.94 13.33
CA LEU A 173 -6.97 -19.09 12.56
C LEU A 173 -6.63 -17.61 12.70
N LEU A 174 -6.33 -17.13 13.92
CA LEU A 174 -5.94 -15.74 14.16
C LEU A 174 -4.65 -15.37 13.41
N ARG A 175 -3.63 -16.23 13.44
CA ARG A 175 -2.37 -16.03 12.68
C ARG A 175 -2.60 -15.99 11.17
N SER A 176 -3.43 -16.89 10.65
CA SER A 176 -3.79 -16.92 9.22
C SER A 176 -4.53 -15.65 8.81
N ARG A 177 -5.54 -15.24 9.59
CA ARG A 177 -6.27 -13.98 9.39
C ARG A 177 -5.34 -12.79 9.39
N GLU A 178 -4.41 -12.75 10.33
CA GLU A 178 -3.47 -11.65 10.46
C GLU A 178 -2.53 -11.56 9.25
N THR A 179 -2.08 -12.71 8.73
CA THR A 179 -1.30 -12.80 7.48
C THR A 179 -2.11 -12.26 6.30
N SER A 180 -3.36 -12.69 6.14
CA SER A 180 -4.24 -12.19 5.06
C SER A 180 -4.50 -10.69 5.16
N VAL A 181 -4.65 -10.14 6.38
CA VAL A 181 -4.79 -8.70 6.58
C VAL A 181 -3.51 -7.96 6.16
N TRP A 182 -2.33 -8.47 6.51
CA TRP A 182 -1.07 -7.84 6.10
C TRP A 182 -0.89 -7.84 4.58
N GLU A 183 -1.18 -8.95 3.92
CA GLU A 183 -1.10 -9.05 2.45
C GLU A 183 -2.05 -8.08 1.77
N MET A 184 -3.30 -8.00 2.26
CA MET A 184 -4.30 -7.06 1.78
C MET A 184 -3.86 -5.60 1.99
N GLU A 185 -3.48 -5.21 3.21
CA GLU A 185 -3.01 -3.85 3.52
C GLU A 185 -1.80 -3.45 2.66
N LYS A 186 -0.84 -4.37 2.48
CA LYS A 186 0.33 -4.18 1.61
C LYS A 186 -0.09 -3.93 0.15
N SER A 187 -1.01 -4.74 -0.36
CA SER A 187 -1.53 -4.59 -1.72
C SER A 187 -2.23 -3.24 -1.88
N GLN A 188 -3.06 -2.85 -0.92
CA GLN A 188 -3.78 -1.58 -0.92
C GLN A 188 -2.83 -0.37 -0.91
N LEU A 189 -1.80 -0.38 -0.07
CA LEU A 189 -0.76 0.67 -0.05
C LEU A 189 -0.07 0.80 -1.41
N HIS A 190 0.29 -0.33 -2.03
CA HIS A 190 0.94 -0.32 -3.34
C HIS A 190 0.00 0.17 -4.45
N GLU A 191 -1.24 -0.35 -4.51
CA GLU A 191 -2.24 0.06 -5.48
C GLU A 191 -2.58 1.55 -5.37
N ARG A 192 -2.70 2.07 -4.13
CA ARG A 192 -2.94 3.50 -3.88
C ARG A 192 -1.78 4.35 -4.40
N HIS A 193 -0.54 3.93 -4.14
CA HIS A 193 0.63 4.60 -4.67
C HIS A 193 0.66 4.62 -6.21
N GLN A 194 0.43 3.47 -6.86
CA GLN A 194 0.41 3.40 -8.33
C GLN A 194 -0.70 4.25 -8.94
N LEU A 195 -1.88 4.29 -8.30
CA LEU A 195 -2.97 5.15 -8.73
C LEU A 195 -2.56 6.63 -8.68
N LEU A 196 -2.06 7.10 -7.54
CA LEU A 196 -1.62 8.49 -7.37
C LEU A 196 -0.50 8.85 -8.35
N LYS A 197 0.44 7.92 -8.59
CA LYS A 197 1.54 8.10 -9.55
C LYS A 197 1.02 8.25 -10.99
N THR A 198 0.01 7.46 -11.35
CA THR A 198 -0.65 7.56 -12.67
C THR A 198 -1.39 8.89 -12.81
N GLN A 199 -2.18 9.27 -11.80
CA GLN A 199 -2.91 10.54 -11.79
C GLN A 199 -1.98 11.76 -11.89
N LEU A 200 -0.82 11.70 -11.22
CA LEU A 200 0.20 12.72 -11.29
C LEU A 200 0.80 12.84 -12.70
N LYS A 201 1.13 11.70 -13.33
CA LYS A 201 1.62 11.67 -14.72
C LYS A 201 0.59 12.23 -15.70
N ASP A 202 -0.68 11.87 -15.55
CA ASP A 202 -1.76 12.40 -16.39
C ASP A 202 -1.89 13.92 -16.25
N LEU A 203 -1.76 14.44 -15.02
CA LEU A 203 -1.76 15.88 -14.75
C LEU A 203 -0.60 16.59 -15.45
N PHE A 204 0.62 16.06 -15.37
CA PHE A 204 1.78 16.64 -16.04
C PHE A 204 1.73 16.46 -17.56
N PHE A 205 1.12 15.39 -18.07
CA PHE A 205 0.85 15.21 -19.49
C PHE A 205 -0.05 16.34 -20.03
N VAL A 206 -1.16 16.63 -19.34
CA VAL A 206 -2.04 17.75 -19.70
C VAL A 206 -1.30 19.08 -19.61
N LYS A 207 -0.55 19.34 -18.52
CA LYS A 207 0.25 20.58 -18.38
C LYS A 207 1.26 20.76 -19.52
N ARG A 208 1.96 19.69 -19.93
CA ARG A 208 2.90 19.72 -21.05
C ARG A 208 2.19 20.04 -22.36
N HIS A 209 1.07 19.38 -22.63
CA HIS A 209 0.27 19.64 -23.83
C HIS A 209 -0.21 21.10 -23.89
N GLN A 210 -0.80 21.60 -22.81
CA GLN A 210 -1.28 22.98 -22.70
C GLN A 210 -0.16 24.02 -22.90
N MET A 211 1.01 23.80 -22.29
CA MET A 211 2.18 24.65 -22.49
C MET A 211 2.65 24.66 -23.96
N LEU A 212 2.71 23.50 -24.63
CA LEU A 212 3.07 23.44 -26.06
C LEU A 212 2.07 24.20 -26.93
N THR A 213 0.77 24.06 -26.66
CA THR A 213 -0.27 24.81 -27.36
C THR A 213 -0.13 26.32 -27.15
N ARG A 214 0.15 26.77 -25.92
CA ARG A 214 0.44 28.18 -25.63
C ARG A 214 1.67 28.69 -26.37
N HIS A 215 2.77 27.93 -26.36
CA HIS A 215 4.00 28.29 -27.06
C HIS A 215 3.80 28.41 -28.57
N GLN A 216 3.03 27.51 -29.16
CA GLN A 216 2.65 27.58 -30.57
C GLN A 216 1.88 28.87 -30.87
N LYS A 217 0.91 29.24 -30.03
CA LYS A 217 0.14 30.48 -30.20
C LYS A 217 0.96 31.74 -29.97
N GLU A 218 1.83 31.77 -28.97
CA GLU A 218 2.78 32.88 -28.74
C GLU A 218 3.70 33.07 -29.96
N MET A 219 4.20 31.98 -30.54
CA MET A 219 5.07 32.01 -31.71
C MET A 219 4.34 32.49 -32.97
N GLU A 220 3.11 32.01 -33.21
CA GLU A 220 2.25 32.49 -34.29
C GLU A 220 1.99 34.00 -34.17
N ASN A 221 1.67 34.48 -32.97
CA ASN A 221 1.43 35.91 -32.71
C ASN A 221 2.68 36.76 -32.98
N LEU A 222 3.86 36.31 -32.51
CA LEU A 222 5.12 37.02 -32.73
C LEU A 222 5.48 37.08 -34.22
N LYS A 223 5.31 35.97 -34.95
CA LYS A 223 5.56 35.93 -36.40
C LYS A 223 4.65 36.88 -37.16
N ARG A 224 3.34 36.86 -36.86
CA ARG A 224 2.37 37.81 -37.46
C ARG A 224 2.77 39.26 -37.19
N PHE A 225 3.12 39.58 -35.95
CA PHE A 225 3.54 40.93 -35.57
C PHE A 225 4.82 41.40 -36.26
N ASN A 226 5.83 40.54 -36.34
CA ASN A 226 7.09 40.83 -37.03
C ASN A 226 6.86 41.04 -38.54
N GLN A 227 6.01 40.20 -39.16
CA GLN A 227 5.65 40.33 -40.56
C GLN A 227 4.94 41.66 -40.85
N THR A 228 3.94 42.04 -40.05
CA THR A 228 3.25 43.33 -40.22
C THR A 228 4.22 44.52 -40.13
N LYS A 229 5.18 44.49 -39.20
CA LYS A 229 6.21 45.53 -39.09
C LYS A 229 7.14 45.61 -40.32
N GLU A 230 7.52 44.47 -40.88
CA GLU A 230 8.32 44.43 -42.10
C GLU A 230 7.53 44.98 -43.30
N GLU A 231 6.27 44.60 -43.44
CA GLU A 231 5.36 45.11 -44.49
C GLU A 231 5.17 46.63 -44.38
N GLU A 232 4.96 47.16 -43.17
CA GLU A 232 4.88 48.61 -42.92
C GLU A 232 6.17 49.35 -43.30
N MET A 233 7.33 48.78 -43.03
CA MET A 233 8.63 49.36 -43.43
C MET A 233 8.79 49.34 -44.95
N LEU A 234 8.48 48.22 -45.60
CA LEU A 234 8.53 48.09 -47.06
C LEU A 234 7.57 49.07 -47.75
N ASN A 235 6.37 49.26 -47.21
CA ASN A 235 5.41 50.24 -47.71
C ASN A 235 5.94 51.68 -47.60
N ARG A 236 6.58 52.04 -46.47
CA ARG A 236 7.25 53.34 -46.32
C ARG A 236 8.39 53.52 -47.32
N HIS A 237 9.27 52.52 -47.46
CA HIS A 237 10.37 52.55 -48.44
C HIS A 237 9.85 52.70 -49.87
N SER A 238 8.77 52.00 -50.23
CA SER A 238 8.12 52.09 -51.54
C SER A 238 7.59 53.51 -51.82
N MET A 239 6.92 54.13 -50.83
CA MET A 239 6.42 55.50 -50.95
C MET A 239 7.57 56.52 -51.07
N GLU A 240 8.64 56.36 -50.31
CA GLU A 240 9.83 57.20 -50.40
C GLU A 240 10.53 57.07 -51.76
N LYS A 241 10.71 55.83 -52.27
CA LYS A 241 11.28 55.56 -53.60
C LYS A 241 10.47 56.21 -54.73
N ARG A 242 9.13 56.26 -54.61
CA ARG A 242 8.26 56.93 -55.59
C ARG A 242 8.36 58.46 -55.53
N ARG A 243 8.59 59.03 -54.33
CA ARG A 243 8.65 60.49 -54.12
C ARG A 243 10.03 61.08 -54.46
N LEU A 244 11.11 60.37 -54.13
CA LEU A 244 12.49 60.88 -54.25
C LEU A 244 12.85 61.39 -55.65
N PRO A 245 12.56 60.70 -56.77
CA PRO A 245 12.92 61.21 -58.09
C PRO A 245 12.27 62.55 -58.44
N LYS A 246 11.05 62.81 -57.94
CA LYS A 246 10.35 64.09 -58.14
C LYS A 246 11.05 65.21 -57.35
N ILE A 247 11.43 64.93 -56.11
CA ILE A 247 12.19 65.86 -55.24
C ILE A 247 13.53 66.18 -55.90
N LEU A 248 14.32 65.17 -56.29
CA LEU A 248 15.62 65.36 -56.91
C LEU A 248 15.54 66.16 -58.22
N LYS A 249 14.52 65.92 -59.07
CA LYS A 249 14.29 66.72 -60.28
C LYS A 249 13.99 68.19 -59.97
N SER A 250 13.18 68.45 -58.94
CA SER A 250 12.86 69.83 -58.53
C SER A 250 14.08 70.56 -57.92
N GLU A 251 14.90 69.85 -57.14
CA GLU A 251 16.17 70.38 -56.62
C GLU A 251 17.16 70.66 -57.75
N ALA A 252 17.34 69.73 -58.69
CA ALA A 252 18.24 69.90 -59.83
C ALA A 252 17.84 71.11 -60.68
N LYS A 253 16.54 71.32 -60.91
CA LYS A 253 16.02 72.51 -61.60
C LYS A 253 16.38 73.80 -60.85
N THR A 254 16.18 73.83 -59.53
CA THR A 254 16.50 75.00 -58.69
C THR A 254 18.00 75.29 -58.71
N ARG A 255 18.84 74.26 -58.56
CA ARG A 255 20.30 74.38 -58.61
C ARG A 255 20.81 74.83 -59.97
N ALA A 256 20.23 74.33 -61.07
CA ALA A 256 20.55 74.78 -62.42
C ALA A 256 20.19 76.26 -62.63
N GLN A 257 19.08 76.74 -62.07
CA GLN A 257 18.73 78.17 -62.11
C GLN A 257 19.74 79.02 -61.34
N MET A 258 20.11 78.59 -60.13
CA MET A 258 21.14 79.27 -59.31
C MET A 258 22.50 79.28 -60.02
N PHE A 259 22.89 78.18 -60.66
CA PHE A 259 24.16 78.09 -61.41
C PHE A 259 24.16 79.02 -62.64
N LYS A 260 23.06 79.06 -63.40
CA LYS A 260 22.91 80.01 -64.51
C LYS A 260 22.94 81.47 -64.03
N GLN A 261 22.35 81.75 -62.87
CA GLN A 261 22.42 83.08 -62.25
C GLN A 261 23.83 83.41 -61.78
N SER A 262 24.58 82.47 -61.19
CA SER A 262 25.97 82.71 -60.79
C SER A 262 26.89 82.93 -61.99
N LEU A 263 26.66 82.25 -63.12
CA LEU A 263 27.41 82.50 -64.36
C LEU A 263 27.13 83.92 -64.90
N ARG A 264 25.88 84.38 -64.85
CA ARG A 264 25.52 85.76 -65.24
C ARG A 264 26.17 86.83 -64.37
N LEU A 265 26.43 86.54 -63.09
CA LEU A 265 27.08 87.47 -62.17
C LEU A 265 28.62 87.44 -62.28
N SER A 266 29.18 86.30 -62.71
CA SER A 266 30.60 86.09 -62.96
C SER A 266 30.95 86.53 -64.38
N ASN A 267 31.14 87.84 -64.61
CA ASN A 267 31.33 88.45 -65.93
C ASN A 267 32.69 88.17 -66.61
N ILE A 268 33.26 86.96 -66.44
CA ILE A 268 34.58 86.54 -66.91
C ILE A 268 34.46 85.19 -67.63
N GLY A 269 34.40 85.22 -68.96
CA GLY A 269 34.35 84.04 -69.83
C GLY A 269 33.73 84.33 -71.20
N THR A 270 34.05 83.51 -72.21
CA THR A 270 33.37 83.59 -73.52
C THR A 270 32.05 82.80 -73.50
N PRO A 271 31.08 83.10 -74.38
CA PRO A 271 29.82 82.36 -74.45
C PRO A 271 29.97 80.84 -74.66
N GLU A 272 31.11 80.40 -75.23
CA GLU A 272 31.41 78.98 -75.44
C GLU A 272 31.95 78.31 -74.16
N ASP A 273 32.69 79.05 -73.33
CA ASP A 273 33.12 78.59 -72.00
C ASP A 273 31.92 78.41 -71.06
N ASP A 274 30.90 79.26 -71.17
CA ASP A 274 29.69 79.13 -70.36
C ASP A 274 28.84 77.93 -70.77
N LYS A 275 28.77 77.58 -72.06
CA LYS A 275 28.11 76.35 -72.51
C LYS A 275 28.81 75.10 -71.97
N THR A 276 30.14 75.06 -71.99
CA THR A 276 30.90 73.91 -71.46
C THR A 276 30.75 73.80 -69.94
N LYS A 277 30.77 74.92 -69.21
CA LYS A 277 30.49 74.96 -67.75
C LYS A 277 29.08 74.48 -67.41
N ILE A 278 28.05 74.87 -68.19
CA ILE A 278 26.67 74.39 -68.00
C ILE A 278 26.58 72.88 -68.25
N LYS A 279 27.20 72.37 -69.31
CA LYS A 279 27.21 70.93 -69.63
C LYS A 279 27.88 70.11 -68.52
N ASN A 280 29.03 70.56 -68.02
CA ASN A 280 29.74 69.92 -66.92
C ASN A 280 28.91 69.95 -65.62
N PHE A 281 28.20 71.05 -65.35
CA PHE A 281 27.29 71.15 -64.22
C PHE A 281 26.10 70.17 -64.33
N GLU A 282 25.48 70.06 -65.51
CA GLU A 282 24.39 69.12 -65.76
C GLU A 282 24.83 67.66 -65.59
N GLU A 283 26.03 67.31 -66.04
CA GLU A 283 26.63 65.98 -65.84
C GLU A 283 26.95 65.70 -64.36
N SER A 284 27.47 66.70 -63.65
CA SER A 284 27.72 66.64 -62.21
C SER A 284 26.42 66.47 -61.41
N GLU A 285 25.36 67.23 -61.73
CA GLU A 285 24.06 67.09 -61.07
C GLU A 285 23.38 65.76 -61.40
N LYS A 286 23.52 65.24 -62.62
CA LYS A 286 23.05 63.88 -62.97
C LYS A 286 23.75 62.82 -62.13
N THR A 287 25.06 62.96 -61.96
CA THR A 287 25.87 62.07 -61.10
C THR A 287 25.43 62.19 -59.64
N ARG A 288 25.24 63.41 -59.13
CA ARG A 288 24.72 63.67 -57.76
C ARG A 288 23.37 63.01 -57.54
N MET A 289 22.41 63.19 -58.44
CA MET A 289 21.08 62.59 -58.34
C MET A 289 21.15 61.06 -58.28
N LYS A 290 22.00 60.45 -59.12
CA LYS A 290 22.22 58.99 -59.12
C LYS A 290 22.83 58.52 -57.80
N THR A 291 23.84 59.22 -57.29
CA THR A 291 24.48 58.92 -56.00
C THR A 291 23.50 59.06 -54.85
N GLU A 292 22.66 60.09 -54.84
CA GLU A 292 21.64 60.29 -53.79
C GLU A 292 20.57 59.20 -53.82
N GLN A 293 20.15 58.76 -55.01
CA GLN A 293 19.25 57.61 -55.15
C GLN A 293 19.87 56.33 -54.59
N LEU A 294 21.12 56.02 -54.95
CA LEU A 294 21.85 54.86 -54.42
C LEU A 294 22.02 54.94 -52.89
N ARG A 295 22.31 56.13 -52.36
CA ARG A 295 22.41 56.37 -50.91
C ARG A 295 21.09 56.05 -50.20
N GLN A 296 19.96 56.46 -50.78
CA GLN A 296 18.65 56.17 -50.22
C GLN A 296 18.31 54.67 -50.29
N GLU A 297 18.61 54.01 -51.41
CA GLU A 297 18.41 52.55 -51.55
C GLU A 297 19.24 51.75 -50.55
N GLU A 298 20.50 52.15 -50.34
CA GLU A 298 21.38 51.57 -49.33
C GLU A 298 20.85 51.79 -47.90
N LYS A 299 20.31 52.98 -47.61
CA LYS A 299 19.66 53.28 -46.33
C LYS A 299 18.45 52.38 -46.10
N HIS A 300 17.58 52.21 -47.09
CA HIS A 300 16.43 51.31 -47.03
C HIS A 300 16.85 49.86 -46.76
N ARG A 301 17.88 49.40 -47.49
CA ARG A 301 18.46 48.05 -47.32
C ARG A 301 18.97 47.82 -45.90
N ARG A 302 19.72 48.78 -45.33
CA ARG A 302 20.23 48.69 -43.95
C ARG A 302 19.12 48.69 -42.92
N GLN A 303 18.10 49.53 -43.09
CA GLN A 303 16.96 49.59 -42.18
C GLN A 303 16.18 48.27 -42.16
N LEU A 304 15.92 47.69 -43.34
CA LEU A 304 15.22 46.41 -43.45
C LEU A 304 16.04 45.27 -42.82
N LYS A 305 17.34 45.23 -43.08
CA LYS A 305 18.24 44.25 -42.45
C LYS A 305 18.21 44.38 -40.93
N ALA A 306 18.38 45.58 -40.39
CA ALA A 306 18.36 45.81 -38.94
C ALA A 306 17.02 45.42 -38.29
N LEU A 307 15.90 45.65 -38.98
CA LEU A 307 14.59 45.20 -38.51
C LEU A 307 14.50 43.66 -38.49
N ARG A 308 14.96 42.99 -39.54
CA ARG A 308 14.97 41.53 -39.62
C ARG A 308 15.87 40.90 -38.55
N ASP A 309 17.08 41.44 -38.36
CA ASP A 309 18.01 40.98 -37.33
C ASP A 309 17.38 41.13 -35.93
N LYS A 310 16.67 42.24 -35.67
CA LYS A 310 15.92 42.45 -34.42
C LYS A 310 14.75 41.47 -34.26
N ASN A 311 13.99 41.23 -35.33
CA ASN A 311 12.88 40.28 -35.33
C ASN A 311 13.39 38.86 -35.03
N GLU A 312 14.49 38.45 -35.66
CA GLU A 312 15.14 37.15 -35.44
C GLU A 312 15.65 37.02 -34.00
N ALA A 313 16.29 38.05 -33.45
CA ALA A 313 16.73 38.05 -32.05
C ALA A 313 15.56 37.87 -31.09
N THR A 314 14.43 38.53 -31.34
CA THR A 314 13.21 38.40 -30.53
C THR A 314 12.61 36.99 -30.59
N VAL A 315 12.67 36.35 -31.77
CA VAL A 315 12.21 34.95 -31.94
C VAL A 315 13.11 34.00 -31.14
N LYS A 316 14.44 34.16 -31.23
CA LYS A 316 15.39 33.32 -30.47
C LYS A 316 15.23 33.46 -28.97
N GLU A 317 15.02 34.68 -28.47
CA GLU A 317 14.75 34.93 -27.05
C GLU A 317 13.46 34.22 -26.59
N LEU A 318 12.40 34.29 -27.38
CA LEU A 318 11.15 33.58 -27.08
C LEU A 318 11.37 32.06 -27.07
N GLU A 319 12.09 31.49 -28.04
CA GLU A 319 12.40 30.06 -28.08
C GLU A 319 13.22 29.61 -26.87
N GLN A 320 14.17 30.43 -26.41
CA GLN A 320 14.94 30.18 -25.20
C GLN A 320 14.03 30.13 -23.97
N LEU A 321 13.16 31.14 -23.78
CA LEU A 321 12.20 31.16 -22.67
C LEU A 321 11.27 29.93 -22.70
N GLN A 322 10.86 29.48 -23.88
CA GLN A 322 10.06 28.26 -24.04
C GLN A 322 10.84 26.99 -23.71
N ALA A 323 12.14 26.94 -24.03
CA ALA A 323 13.02 25.84 -23.62
C ALA A 323 13.19 25.77 -22.09
N GLU A 324 13.40 26.92 -21.44
CA GLU A 324 13.49 27.02 -19.99
C GLU A 324 12.19 26.60 -19.29
N LYS A 325 11.03 27.05 -19.80
CA LYS A 325 9.71 26.62 -19.30
C LYS A 325 9.51 25.11 -19.43
N ARG A 326 9.89 24.51 -20.56
CA ARG A 326 9.86 23.05 -20.77
C ARG A 326 10.73 22.32 -19.75
N LYS A 327 11.97 22.78 -19.56
CA LYS A 327 12.91 22.20 -18.60
C LYS A 327 12.36 22.25 -17.18
N MET A 328 11.91 23.43 -16.74
CA MET A 328 11.32 23.63 -15.41
C MET A 328 10.10 22.71 -15.18
N LEU A 329 9.24 22.54 -16.18
CA LEU A 329 8.08 21.66 -16.05
C LEU A 329 8.48 20.18 -15.90
N MET A 330 9.50 19.72 -16.62
CA MET A 330 10.01 18.35 -16.48
C MET A 330 10.69 18.13 -15.12
N GLU A 331 11.43 19.13 -14.62
CA GLU A 331 12.05 19.08 -13.29
C GLU A 331 10.98 19.01 -12.20
N GLN A 332 9.90 19.80 -12.32
CA GLN A 332 8.76 19.73 -11.41
C GLN A 332 8.05 18.36 -11.45
N GLU A 333 7.87 17.77 -12.63
CA GLU A 333 7.30 16.42 -12.78
C GLU A 333 8.16 15.38 -12.06
N THR A 334 9.47 15.40 -12.33
CA THR A 334 10.44 14.48 -11.73
C THR A 334 10.47 14.63 -10.21
N GLN A 335 10.52 15.87 -9.71
CA GLN A 335 10.55 16.16 -8.29
C GLN A 335 9.26 15.70 -7.60
N LYS A 336 8.08 15.92 -8.20
CA LYS A 336 6.79 15.49 -7.64
C LYS A 336 6.65 13.97 -7.63
N ILE A 337 7.14 13.27 -8.65
CA ILE A 337 7.17 11.81 -8.67
C ILE A 337 8.07 11.29 -7.55
N LYS A 338 9.25 11.89 -7.37
CA LYS A 338 10.18 11.53 -6.30
C LYS A 338 9.57 11.75 -4.92
N GLU A 339 8.93 12.89 -4.67
CA GLU A 339 8.22 13.16 -3.40
C GLU A 339 7.16 12.11 -3.10
N LEU A 340 6.41 11.67 -4.12
CA LEU A 340 5.40 10.62 -3.98
C LEU A 340 6.04 9.26 -3.67
N ASP A 341 7.12 8.90 -4.37
CA ASP A 341 7.86 7.66 -4.14
C ASP A 341 8.49 7.64 -2.73
N ASP A 342 9.05 8.76 -2.28
CA ASP A 342 9.64 8.92 -0.94
C ASP A 342 8.57 8.83 0.17
N GLN A 343 7.40 9.44 -0.05
CA GLN A 343 6.26 9.32 0.85
C GLN A 343 5.77 7.87 0.94
N PHE A 344 5.63 7.18 -0.19
CA PHE A 344 5.27 5.75 -0.22
C PHE A 344 6.31 4.90 0.53
N ALA A 345 7.61 5.16 0.34
CA ALA A 345 8.66 4.45 1.06
C ALA A 345 8.57 4.67 2.58
N SER A 346 8.29 5.91 3.02
CA SER A 346 8.07 6.23 4.43
C SER A 346 6.87 5.48 5.01
N ASP A 347 5.73 5.52 4.32
CA ASP A 347 4.51 4.85 4.77
C ASP A 347 4.65 3.33 4.78
N MET A 348 5.35 2.76 3.79
CA MET A 348 5.68 1.34 3.75
C MET A 348 6.59 0.93 4.92
N ASN A 349 7.55 1.77 5.31
CA ASN A 349 8.42 1.49 6.45
C ASN A 349 7.65 1.59 7.78
N LYS A 350 6.78 2.58 7.95
CA LYS A 350 5.89 2.70 9.12
C LYS A 350 4.96 1.49 9.23
N TRP A 351 4.33 1.10 8.12
CA TRP A 351 3.47 -0.09 8.07
C TRP A 351 4.23 -1.35 8.46
N LYS A 352 5.43 -1.58 7.90
CA LYS A 352 6.30 -2.71 8.29
C LYS A 352 6.66 -2.69 9.77
N ALA A 353 6.96 -1.51 10.32
CA ALA A 353 7.30 -1.37 11.74
C ALA A 353 6.13 -1.75 12.67
N MET A 354 4.89 -1.57 12.23
CA MET A 354 3.70 -1.98 12.99
C MET A 354 3.48 -3.51 13.02
N LEU A 355 4.07 -4.27 12.09
CA LEU A 355 3.84 -5.72 12.00
C LEU A 355 4.41 -6.48 13.21
N ILE A 356 5.60 -6.08 13.69
CA ILE A 356 6.28 -6.77 14.80
C ILE A 356 5.48 -6.62 16.10
N PRO A 357 5.12 -5.40 16.55
CA PRO A 357 4.30 -5.25 17.75
C PRO A 357 2.93 -5.93 17.63
N ARG A 358 2.30 -5.89 16.46
CA ARG A 358 0.99 -6.52 16.23
C ARG A 358 1.07 -8.03 16.32
N LYS A 359 2.13 -8.64 15.77
CA LYS A 359 2.42 -10.07 15.94
C LYS A 359 2.71 -10.41 17.40
N GLN A 360 3.53 -9.61 18.08
CA GLN A 360 3.87 -9.86 19.48
C GLN A 360 2.63 -9.84 20.38
N ALA A 361 1.77 -8.83 20.22
CA ALA A 361 0.52 -8.73 20.97
C ALA A 361 -0.40 -9.94 20.77
N LEU A 362 -0.44 -10.49 19.55
CA LEU A 362 -1.20 -11.70 19.24
C LEU A 362 -0.64 -12.94 19.95
N GLU A 363 0.69 -13.08 19.99
CA GLU A 363 1.33 -14.21 20.69
C GLU A 363 1.25 -14.07 22.21
N ASP A 364 1.39 -12.85 22.75
CA ASP A 364 1.24 -12.57 24.18
C ASP A 364 -0.18 -12.87 24.66
N GLN A 365 -1.21 -12.55 23.85
CA GLN A 365 -2.58 -12.91 24.16
C GLN A 365 -2.76 -14.42 24.21
N PHE A 366 -2.21 -15.15 23.24
CA PHE A 366 -2.28 -16.61 23.22
C PHE A 366 -1.56 -17.24 24.41
N GLN A 367 -0.40 -16.70 24.78
CA GLN A 367 0.35 -17.17 25.94
C GLN A 367 -0.45 -16.98 27.23
N ARG A 368 -1.12 -15.84 27.41
CA ARG A 368 -2.04 -15.62 28.54
C ARG A 368 -3.20 -16.63 28.55
N GLU A 369 -3.85 -16.85 27.40
CA GLU A 369 -4.94 -17.83 27.29
C GLU A 369 -4.46 -19.26 27.64
N ILE A 370 -3.22 -19.63 27.27
CA ILE A 370 -2.61 -20.91 27.67
C ILE A 370 -2.38 -20.97 29.18
N GLU A 371 -1.79 -19.94 29.78
CA GLU A 371 -1.48 -19.91 31.21
C GLU A 371 -2.75 -19.97 32.08
N GLU A 372 -3.80 -19.26 31.68
CA GLU A 372 -5.12 -19.32 32.32
C GLU A 372 -5.71 -20.73 32.26
N GLN A 373 -5.65 -21.39 31.09
CA GLN A 373 -6.12 -22.75 30.92
C GLN A 373 -5.30 -23.77 31.73
N GLN A 374 -3.98 -23.63 31.74
CA GLN A 374 -3.09 -24.49 32.52
C GLN A 374 -3.35 -24.33 34.02
N SER A 375 -3.58 -23.10 34.48
CA SER A 375 -3.95 -22.83 35.87
C SER A 375 -5.30 -23.46 36.22
N PHE A 376 -6.27 -23.43 35.31
CA PHE A 376 -7.59 -24.02 35.53
C PHE A 376 -7.56 -25.56 35.61
N TYR A 377 -6.69 -26.23 34.83
CA TYR A 377 -6.56 -27.69 34.82
C TYR A 377 -5.36 -28.23 35.62
N ALA A 378 -4.72 -27.40 36.44
CA ALA A 378 -3.50 -27.75 37.16
C ALA A 378 -3.68 -28.92 38.14
N ASP A 379 -4.89 -29.12 38.67
CA ASP A 379 -5.27 -30.21 39.59
C ASP A 379 -5.54 -31.55 38.88
N VAL A 380 -5.64 -31.53 37.54
CA VAL A 380 -6.10 -32.64 36.70
C VAL A 380 -4.97 -33.31 35.94
N ILE A 381 -3.94 -32.52 35.63
CA ILE A 381 -2.75 -32.95 34.92
C ILE A 381 -1.77 -33.50 35.98
N PRO A 382 -1.47 -34.80 35.98
CA PRO A 382 -0.49 -35.35 36.92
C PRO A 382 0.86 -34.64 36.73
N LYS A 383 1.40 -34.06 37.81
CA LYS A 383 2.80 -33.62 37.84
C LYS A 383 3.70 -34.86 37.93
N GLU A 384 3.96 -35.53 36.81
CA GLU A 384 5.08 -36.46 36.73
C GLU A 384 5.57 -36.64 35.28
N GLY A 385 6.84 -36.28 35.08
CA GLY A 385 7.78 -36.94 34.15
C GLY A 385 7.42 -37.03 32.67
N ALA A 386 8.07 -36.17 31.87
CA ALA A 386 8.35 -36.37 30.45
C ALA A 386 7.15 -36.60 29.52
N LEU A 387 6.57 -35.50 29.03
CA LEU A 387 6.02 -35.52 27.68
C LEU A 387 7.16 -35.85 26.70
N PRO A 388 6.99 -36.78 25.75
CA PRO A 388 7.93 -36.89 24.64
C PRO A 388 7.94 -35.54 23.94
N ALA A 389 9.13 -34.99 23.71
CA ALA A 389 9.28 -33.72 23.00
C ALA A 389 8.43 -33.75 21.72
N PHE A 390 7.39 -32.91 21.68
CA PHE A 390 6.72 -32.61 20.42
C PHE A 390 7.79 -32.10 19.44
N PRO A 391 7.78 -32.57 18.19
CA PRO A 391 8.80 -32.19 17.23
C PRO A 391 8.81 -30.67 17.13
N SER A 392 9.92 -30.07 17.56
CA SER A 392 10.21 -28.67 17.31
C SER A 392 10.18 -28.49 15.79
N ILE A 393 9.08 -27.93 15.29
CA ILE A 393 9.10 -27.31 13.97
C ILE A 393 10.01 -26.10 14.15
N ARG A 394 11.30 -26.33 13.93
CA ARG A 394 12.26 -25.28 13.66
C ARG A 394 11.60 -24.41 12.60
N SER A 395 11.32 -23.17 12.99
CA SER A 395 11.19 -22.08 12.05
C SER A 395 12.42 -22.15 11.14
N SER A 396 12.20 -22.64 9.92
CA SER A 396 13.11 -22.42 8.82
C SER A 396 13.10 -20.92 8.57
N THR A 397 13.98 -20.23 9.28
CA THR A 397 14.47 -18.93 8.85
C THR A 397 15.13 -19.18 7.51
N VAL A 398 14.40 -18.92 6.43
CA VAL A 398 14.97 -18.82 5.09
C VAL A 398 15.88 -17.60 5.12
N GLN A 399 17.15 -17.83 5.47
CA GLN A 399 18.24 -16.95 5.10
C GLN A 399 18.27 -16.91 3.57
N SER A 400 17.78 -15.82 3.00
CA SER A 400 18.08 -15.44 1.62
C SER A 400 19.59 -15.17 1.52
N LYS A 401 20.38 -16.22 1.27
CA LYS A 401 21.75 -16.07 0.79
C LYS A 401 21.69 -15.48 -0.61
N SER A 402 22.00 -14.19 -0.72
CA SER A 402 22.42 -13.57 -1.97
C SER A 402 23.75 -14.20 -2.40
N LYS A 403 23.68 -15.27 -3.21
CA LYS A 403 24.79 -15.65 -4.07
C LYS A 403 24.63 -14.88 -5.38
N GLY A 404 25.41 -13.81 -5.50
CA GLY A 404 25.71 -13.23 -6.80
C GLY A 404 26.36 -14.29 -7.67
N SER A 405 25.70 -14.64 -8.76
CA SER A 405 26.33 -15.25 -9.92
C SER A 405 26.12 -14.26 -11.06
N LEU A 406 27.25 -13.65 -11.45
CA LEU A 406 27.38 -12.92 -12.70
C LEU A 406 27.05 -13.87 -13.84
N ILE A 407 25.98 -13.58 -14.57
CA ILE A 407 25.80 -14.07 -15.93
C ILE A 407 25.71 -12.83 -16.82
N ASN A 408 26.84 -12.55 -17.46
CA ASN A 408 26.94 -11.70 -18.63
C ASN A 408 26.02 -12.28 -19.71
N SER A 409 24.98 -11.53 -20.10
CA SER A 409 24.35 -11.70 -21.40
C SER A 409 24.38 -10.38 -22.13
N ARG A 410 25.39 -10.25 -23.00
CA ARG A 410 25.42 -9.26 -24.07
C ARG A 410 24.38 -9.70 -25.11
N HIS A 411 23.30 -8.95 -25.24
CA HIS A 411 22.57 -8.88 -26.51
C HIS A 411 22.62 -7.46 -27.03
N SER A 412 23.46 -7.35 -28.05
CA SER A 412 23.50 -6.29 -29.05
C SER A 412 22.18 -6.31 -29.80
N THR A 413 21.50 -5.18 -29.88
CA THR A 413 20.54 -4.93 -30.95
C THR A 413 20.77 -3.52 -31.44
N VAL A 414 21.47 -3.50 -32.58
CA VAL A 414 21.43 -2.44 -33.57
C VAL A 414 19.98 -2.22 -33.98
N ILE A 415 19.50 -0.99 -33.88
CA ILE A 415 18.89 -0.14 -34.93
C ILE A 415 18.83 1.28 -34.37
#